data_AF-A0A2E6QU12-F1
#
_entry.id   AF-A0A2E6QU12-F1
#
_cell.length_a   1.000
_cell.length_b   1.000
_cell.length_c   1.000
_cell.angle_alpha   90.00
_cell.angle_beta   90.00
_cell.angle_gamma   90.00
#
_symmetry.space_group_name_H-M   'P 1'
#
loop_
_entity.id
_entity.type
_entity.pdbx_description
1 polymer ?
#
loop_
_entity_poly.entity_id
_entity_poly.type
_entity_poly.pdbx_seq_one_letter_code
_entity_poly.pdbx_strand_id
1 'polypeptide(L)' 'MAYSHKNSKGKTYYLHSKDVTLRGGRTQTIYYFAGDQRSNACDLPAGKKVVESARTGLPLVKKA' A
#
# COMPACT_ATOMS: atom_id res chain seq x y z
N MET A 1 11.89 -2.62 7.30
CA MET A 1 12.20 -3.09 5.93
C MET A 1 11.12 -2.50 5.02
N ALA A 2 11.05 -2.85 3.74
CA ALA A 2 9.90 -2.49 2.92
C ALA A 2 9.02 -3.73 2.76
N TYR A 3 7.74 -3.63 3.08
CA TYR A 3 6.82 -4.74 2.86
C TYR A 3 6.62 -4.94 1.35
N SER A 4 6.75 -6.18 0.88
CA SER A 4 6.49 -6.55 -0.52
C SER A 4 5.39 -7.62 -0.61
N HIS A 5 4.62 -7.55 -1.68
CA HIS A 5 3.54 -8.49 -1.97
C HIS A 5 3.61 -8.92 -3.43
N LYS A 6 3.64 -10.23 -3.67
CA LYS A 6 3.51 -10.79 -5.01
C LYS A 6 2.04 -11.10 -5.27
N ASN A 7 1.47 -10.45 -6.28
CA ASN A 7 0.06 -10.66 -6.59
C ASN A 7 -0.18 -12.02 -7.27
N SER A 8 -1.46 -12.39 -7.39
CA SER A 8 -1.93 -13.57 -8.13
C SER A 8 -1.45 -13.66 -9.59
N LYS A 9 -1.06 -12.54 -10.20
CA LYS A 9 -0.51 -12.47 -11.57
C LYS A 9 1.02 -12.54 -11.61
N GLY A 10 1.67 -12.80 -10.48
CA GLY A 10 3.12 -12.94 -10.36
C GLY A 10 3.92 -11.63 -10.33
N LYS A 11 3.25 -10.47 -10.29
CA LYS A 11 3.90 -9.16 -10.18
C LYS A 11 4.16 -8.80 -8.72
N THR A 12 5.38 -8.34 -8.43
CA THR A 12 5.77 -7.86 -7.10
C THR A 12 5.44 -6.38 -6.97
N TYR A 13 4.84 -6.03 -5.84
CA TYR A 13 4.59 -4.66 -5.44
C TYR A 13 5.21 -4.41 -4.07
N TYR A 14 5.56 -3.15 -3.81
CA TYR A 14 6.11 -2.68 -2.56
C TYR A 14 5.12 -1.72 -1.91
N LEU A 15 5.02 -1.76 -0.59
CA LEU A 15 4.17 -0.87 0.18
C LEU A 15 4.89 0.44 0.46
N HIS A 16 4.17 1.55 0.28
CA HIS A 16 4.65 2.90 0.56
C HIS A 16 3.64 3.65 1.41
N SER A 17 4.13 4.61 2.19
CA SER A 17 3.32 5.54 2.96
C SER A 17 3.54 6.97 2.47
N LYS A 18 2.49 7.79 2.49
CA LYS A 18 2.59 9.21 2.23
C LYS A 18 1.56 9.97 3.05
N ASP A 19 1.95 11.09 3.63
CA ASP A 19 1.00 12.02 4.22
C ASP A 19 0.40 12.90 3.13
N VAL A 20 -0.93 12.91 3.08
CA VAL A 20 -1.69 13.74 2.14
C VAL A 20 -2.68 14.60 2.90
N THR A 21 -2.84 15.84 2.45
CA THR A 21 -3.86 16.75 2.95
C THR A 21 -5.14 16.49 2.17
N LEU A 22 -6.17 16.00 2.85
CA LEU A 22 -7.48 15.76 2.26
C LEU A 22 -8.23 17.08 2.05
N ARG A 23 -9.25 17.03 1.18
CA ARG A 23 -10.16 18.15 0.97
C ARG A 23 -10.86 18.48 2.31
N GLY A 24 -10.54 19.64 2.89
CA GLY A 24 -10.95 20.03 4.24
C GLY A 24 -9.79 20.27 5.21
N GLY A 25 -8.53 20.16 4.77
CA GLY A 25 -7.35 20.56 5.55
C GLY A 25 -6.83 19.51 6.53
N ARG A 26 -7.51 18.36 6.65
CA ARG A 26 -7.05 17.23 7.47
C ARG A 26 -5.90 16.49 6.80
N THR A 27 -4.78 16.35 7.50
CA THR A 27 -3.68 15.46 7.10
C THR A 27 -4.01 14.00 7.45
N GLN A 28 -3.75 13.09 6.51
CA GLN A 28 -3.88 11.66 6.71
C GLN A 28 -2.73 10.91 6.02
N THR A 29 -2.14 9.95 6.74
CA THR A 29 -1.22 8.98 6.14
C THR A 29 -1.99 7.97 5.31
N ILE A 30 -1.74 7.96 4.00
CA ILE A 30 -2.24 6.94 3.08
C ILE A 30 -1.18 5.87 2.84
N TYR A 31 -1.65 4.68 2.50
CA TYR A 31 -0.82 3.53 2.16
C TYR A 31 -1.18 3.08 0.76
N TYR A 32 -0.17 2.83 -0.08
CA TYR A 32 -0.38 2.41 -1.46
C TYR A 32 0.73 1.45 -1.92
N PHE A 33 0.42 0.65 -2.93
CA PHE A 33 1.37 -0.27 -3.55
C PHE A 33 1.90 0.29 -4.88
N ALA A 34 3.20 0.20 -5.11
CA ALA A 34 3.84 0.50 -6.40
C ALA A 34 4.77 -0.64 -6.84
N GLY A 35 5.05 -0.71 -8.14
CA GLY A 35 5.88 -1.78 -8.73
C GLY A 35 7.38 -1.65 -8.43
N ASP A 36 7.81 -0.50 -7.90
CA ASP A 36 9.18 -0.17 -7.60
C ASP A 36 9.33 0.28 -6.13
N GLN A 37 10.44 -0.09 -5.50
CA GLN A 37 10.76 0.35 -4.15
C GLN A 37 11.33 1.77 -4.21
N ARG A 38 10.72 2.68 -3.45
CA ARG A 38 11.09 4.11 -3.39
C ARG A 38 11.50 4.48 -1.98
N SER A 39 12.00 5.70 -1.80
CA SER A 39 12.43 6.22 -0.49
C SER A 39 11.33 6.20 0.58
N ASN A 40 10.06 6.28 0.18
CA ASN A 40 8.92 6.24 1.09
C ASN A 40 8.29 4.84 1.24
N ALA A 41 9.04 3.79 0.88
CA ALA A 41 8.63 2.42 1.16
C ALA A 41 8.58 2.19 2.68
N CYS A 42 7.61 1.40 3.14
CA CYS A 42 7.37 1.18 4.56
C CYS A 42 6.95 -0.27 4.85
N ASP A 43 7.01 -0.66 6.12
CA ASP A 43 6.48 -1.93 6.61
C ASP A 43 4.94 -1.89 6.71
N LEU A 44 4.29 -3.06 6.69
CA LEU A 44 2.85 -3.16 6.87
C LEU A 44 2.49 -2.82 8.33
N PRO A 45 1.72 -1.74 8.59
CA PRO A 45 1.39 -1.35 9.95
C PRO A 45 0.45 -2.35 10.63
N ALA A 46 0.56 -2.44 11.95
CA ALA A 46 -0.30 -3.30 12.76
C ALA A 46 -1.80 -3.01 12.56
N GLY A 47 -2.62 -4.06 12.57
CA GLY A 47 -4.07 -3.95 12.35
C GLY A 47 -4.46 -3.64 10.90
N LYS A 48 -3.53 -3.76 9.95
CA LYS A 48 -3.83 -3.72 8.51
C LYS A 48 -3.51 -5.06 7.84
N LYS A 49 -4.25 -5.35 6.77
CA LYS A 49 -4.06 -6.54 5.93
C LYS A 49 -4.02 -6.15 4.46
N VAL A 50 -3.36 -6.98 3.67
CA VAL A 50 -3.30 -6.81 2.21
C VAL A 50 -4.36 -7.70 1.57
N VAL A 51 -5.11 -7.11 0.65
CA VAL A 51 -6.08 -7.82 -0.18
C VAL A 51 -5.84 -7.47 -1.64
N GLU A 52 -6.13 -8.38 -2.54
CA GLU A 52 -6.03 -8.10 -3.97
C GLU A 52 -7.39 -7.69 -4.54
N SER A 53 -7.37 -6.68 -5.41
CA SER A 53 -8.53 -6.32 -6.22
C SER A 53 -8.83 -7.44 -7.21
N ALA A 54 -10.00 -8.07 -7.11
CA ALA A 54 -10.41 -9.14 -8.04
C ALA A 54 -10.44 -8.67 -9.51
N ARG A 55 -10.74 -7.38 -9.75
CA ARG A 55 -10.83 -6.82 -11.10
C ARG A 55 -9.46 -6.53 -11.73
N THR A 56 -8.51 -6.01 -10.95
CA THR A 56 -7.23 -5.51 -11.49
C THR A 56 -6.04 -6.40 -11.12
N GLY A 57 -6.14 -7.16 -10.02
CA GLY A 57 -5.02 -7.86 -9.37
C GLY A 57 -4.10 -6.91 -8.59
N LEU A 58 -4.52 -5.66 -8.34
CA LEU A 58 -3.73 -4.69 -7.59
C LEU A 58 -3.84 -4.98 -6.09
N PRO A 59 -2.72 -5.09 -5.35
CA PRO A 59 -2.75 -5.19 -3.90
C PRO A 59 -3.24 -3.89 -3.27
N LEU A 60 -4.09 -4.00 -2.27
CA LEU A 60 -4.72 -2.92 -1.55
C LEU A 60 -4.59 -3.16 -0.04
N VAL A 61 -4.42 -2.09 0.71
CA VAL A 61 -4.37 -2.17 2.18
C VAL A 61 -5.78 -1.95 2.73
N LYS A 62 -6.25 -2.88 3.55
CA LYS A 62 -7.51 -2.77 4.32
C LYS A 62 -7.22 -2.82 5.82
N LYS A 63 -8.16 -2.28 6.60
CA LYS A 63 -8.20 -2.53 8.04
C LYS A 63 -8.44 -4.04 8.24
N ALA A 64 -7.66 -4.65 9.15
CA ALA A 64 -7.74 -6.08 9.45
C ALA A 64 -9.12 -6.45 9.99
#